data_AF-A0A7T5UIK9-F1
#
_entry.id   AF-A0A7T5UIK9-F1
#
_cell.length_a   1.000
_cell.length_b   1.000
_cell.length_c   1.000
_cell.angle_alpha   90.00
_cell.angle_beta   90.00
_cell.angle_gamma   90.00
#
_symmetry.space_group_name_H-M   'P 1'
#
loop_
_entity.id
_entity.type
_entity.pdbx_description
1 polymer ?
#
loop_
_entity_poly.entity_id
_entity_poly.type
_entity_poly.pdbx_seq_one_letter_code
_entity_poly.pdbx_strand_id
1 'polypeptide(L)'
;MKKIALILCIGFLSGCATPTPIPQDIKDKVAQLPTDDLPRNSSLEQTRCPKSRYHSFDKRMACKNEVRRELAARKIMREQKDTLEQNNTKEQSNEAIKN
;
A
#
# COMPACT_ATOMS: atom_id res chain seq x y z
N MET A 1 4.59 15.55 -53.83
CA MET A 1 4.99 15.66 -52.41
C MET A 1 3.73 15.57 -51.54
N LYS A 2 3.40 14.38 -51.01
CA LYS A 2 2.21 14.15 -50.16
C LYS A 2 2.64 14.24 -48.70
N LYS A 3 2.10 15.22 -47.96
CA LYS A 3 2.37 15.44 -46.53
C LYS A 3 1.51 14.46 -45.72
N ILE A 4 2.14 13.49 -45.05
CA ILE A 4 1.47 12.59 -44.11
C ILE A 4 1.42 13.31 -42.76
N ALA A 5 0.24 13.79 -42.39
CA ALA A 5 -0.01 14.32 -41.05
C ALA A 5 -0.25 13.15 -40.10
N LEU A 6 0.82 12.69 -39.46
CA LEU A 6 0.77 11.69 -38.39
C LEU A 6 0.37 12.39 -37.09
N ILE A 7 -0.94 12.50 -36.85
CA ILE A 7 -1.50 12.95 -35.57
C ILE A 7 -1.38 11.79 -34.59
N LEU A 8 -0.23 11.73 -33.91
CA LEU A 8 0.02 10.86 -32.76
C LEU A 8 -0.70 11.47 -31.54
N CYS A 9 -2.00 11.21 -31.44
CA CYS A 9 -2.73 11.33 -30.17
C CYS A 9 -2.24 10.21 -29.24
N ILE A 10 -1.10 10.44 -28.58
CA ILE A 10 -0.69 9.64 -27.43
C ILE A 10 -1.66 9.99 -26.30
N GLY A 11 -2.74 9.21 -26.21
CA GLY A 11 -3.63 9.23 -25.07
C GLY A 11 -2.82 8.87 -23.83
N PHE A 12 -2.52 9.88 -23.02
CA PHE A 12 -2.10 9.66 -21.64
C PHE A 12 -3.25 8.94 -20.93
N LEU A 13 -3.18 7.61 -20.91
CA LEU A 13 -3.96 6.78 -20.00
C LEU A 13 -3.51 7.14 -18.58
N SER A 14 -4.10 8.20 -18.05
CA SER A 14 -4.05 8.54 -16.63
C SER A 14 -4.88 7.49 -15.90
N GLY A 15 -4.28 6.31 -15.73
CA GLY A 15 -4.80 5.31 -14.82
C GLY A 15 -4.58 5.82 -13.40
N CYS A 16 -5.62 6.38 -12.78
CA CYS A 16 -5.65 6.52 -11.33
C CYS A 16 -5.53 5.10 -10.76
N ALA A 17 -4.32 4.68 -10.38
CA ALA A 17 -4.10 3.40 -9.74
C ALA A 17 -4.88 3.39 -8.43
N THR A 18 -6.04 2.73 -8.43
CA THR A 18 -6.84 2.56 -7.22
C THR A 18 -5.99 1.81 -6.19
N PRO A 19 -6.01 2.22 -4.91
CA PRO A 19 -5.26 1.54 -3.87
C PRO A 19 -5.64 0.05 -3.86
N THR A 20 -4.65 -0.83 -3.93
CA THR A 20 -4.90 -2.27 -3.85
C THR A 20 -5.63 -2.60 -2.54
N PRO A 21 -6.70 -3.41 -2.60
CA PRO A 21 -7.43 -3.81 -1.41
C PRO A 21 -6.51 -4.64 -0.51
N ILE A 22 -6.59 -4.42 0.81
CA ILE A 22 -5.82 -5.17 1.79
C ILE A 22 -6.49 -6.54 2.01
N PRO A 23 -5.77 -7.66 1.81
CA PRO A 23 -6.26 -9.02 2.11
C PRO A 23 -6.75 -9.18 3.56
N GLN A 24 -7.74 -10.05 3.77
CA GLN A 24 -8.32 -10.26 5.11
C GLN A 24 -7.33 -10.89 6.09
N ASP A 25 -6.50 -11.83 5.65
CA ASP A 25 -5.49 -12.46 6.52
C ASP A 25 -4.50 -11.44 7.12
N ILE A 26 -4.16 -10.40 6.34
CA ILE A 26 -3.29 -9.32 6.80
C ILE A 26 -4.02 -8.41 7.77
N LYS A 27 -5.31 -8.13 7.53
CA LYS A 27 -6.13 -7.36 8.48
C LYS A 27 -6.22 -8.08 9.81
N ASP A 28 -6.43 -9.40 9.81
CA ASP A 28 -6.51 -10.21 11.01
C ASP A 28 -5.18 -10.23 11.78
N LYS A 29 -4.06 -10.38 11.07
CA LYS A 29 -2.71 -10.28 11.66
C LYS A 29 -2.49 -8.93 12.34
N VAL A 30 -2.86 -7.84 11.66
CA VAL A 30 -2.68 -6.49 12.20
C VAL A 30 -3.66 -6.20 13.33
N ALA A 31 -4.86 -6.79 13.33
CA ALA A 31 -5.83 -6.62 14.41
C ALA A 31 -5.31 -7.15 15.75
N GLN A 32 -4.49 -8.21 15.72
CA GLN A 32 -3.88 -8.81 16.91
C GLN A 32 -2.71 -7.99 17.49
N LEU A 33 -2.13 -7.07 16.70
CA LEU A 33 -1.04 -6.22 17.19
C LEU A 33 -1.54 -5.22 18.23
N PRO A 34 -0.80 -5.02 19.34
CA PRO A 34 -1.10 -3.97 20.29
C PRO A 34 -0.89 -2.60 19.63
N THR A 35 -1.66 -1.61 20.08
CA THR A 35 -1.66 -0.27 19.44
C THR A 35 -0.32 0.47 19.53
N ASP A 36 0.52 0.11 20.49
CA ASP A 36 1.82 0.75 20.70
C ASP A 36 2.89 0.26 19.72
N ASP A 37 2.73 -0.96 19.20
CA ASP A 37 3.62 -1.54 18.19
C ASP A 37 3.25 -1.12 16.75
N LEU A 38 2.11 -0.45 16.59
CA LEU A 38 1.68 0.02 15.27
C LEU A 38 2.53 1.22 14.81
N PRO A 39 2.91 1.28 13.53
CA PRO A 39 3.71 2.36 12.99
C PRO A 39 2.97 3.69 13.09
N ARG A 40 3.65 4.72 13.59
CA ARG A 40 3.09 6.06 13.75
C ARG A 40 3.56 6.97 12.63
N ASN A 41 2.64 7.71 12.03
CA ASN A 41 2.95 8.75 11.06
C ASN A 41 2.09 9.98 11.38
N SER A 42 2.68 10.92 12.12
CA SER A 42 1.97 12.10 12.64
C SER A 42 1.36 12.95 11.54
N SER A 43 2.06 13.13 10.42
CA SER A 43 1.58 13.90 9.28
C SER A 43 0.34 13.25 8.66
N LEU A 44 0.42 11.96 8.31
CA LEU A 44 -0.72 11.23 7.73
C LEU A 44 -1.90 11.13 8.70
N GLU A 45 -1.63 10.88 9.98
CA GLU A 45 -2.64 10.87 11.03
C GLU A 45 -3.34 12.22 11.18
N GLN A 46 -2.62 13.34 11.05
CA GLN A 46 -3.22 14.68 11.09
C GLN A 46 -4.05 14.97 9.84
N THR A 47 -3.57 14.58 8.66
CA THR A 47 -4.30 14.74 7.39
C THR A 47 -5.59 13.94 7.38
N ARG A 48 -5.57 12.67 7.83
CA ARG A 48 -6.75 11.78 7.80
C ARG A 48 -7.65 11.94 9.02
N CYS A 49 -7.07 12.24 10.18
CA CYS A 49 -7.78 12.39 11.47
C CYS A 49 -7.57 13.80 12.07
N PRO A 50 -7.96 14.88 11.36
CA PRO A 50 -7.79 16.24 11.84
C PRO A 50 -8.64 16.50 13.09
N LYS A 51 -8.13 17.29 14.03
CA LYS A 51 -8.82 17.56 15.32
C LYS A 51 -10.21 18.17 15.09
N SER A 52 -10.36 19.02 14.08
CA SER A 52 -11.63 19.69 13.75
C SER A 52 -12.76 18.75 13.30
N ARG A 53 -12.44 17.54 12.81
CA ARG A 53 -13.45 16.56 12.36
C ARG A 53 -14.10 15.79 13.52
N TYR A 54 -13.48 15.76 14.70
CA TYR A 54 -13.90 14.90 15.81
C TYR A 54 -14.22 15.72 17.05
N HIS A 55 -15.45 15.61 17.55
CA HIS A 55 -15.89 16.26 18.79
C HIS A 55 -15.36 15.58 20.06
N SER A 56 -14.98 14.29 19.98
CA SER A 56 -14.45 13.51 21.10
C SER A 56 -13.02 13.06 20.83
N PHE A 57 -12.22 13.08 21.89
CA PHE A 57 -10.85 12.59 21.86
C PHE A 57 -10.80 11.10 21.46
N ASP A 58 -11.68 10.28 22.03
CA ASP A 58 -11.69 8.84 21.79
C ASP A 58 -12.00 8.48 20.34
N LYS A 59 -12.98 9.14 19.71
CA LYS A 59 -13.27 8.94 18.28
C LYS A 59 -12.10 9.35 17.40
N ARG A 60 -11.40 10.42 17.76
CA ARG A 60 -10.18 10.83 17.04
C ARG A 60 -9.06 9.80 17.20
N MET A 61 -8.89 9.25 18.40
CA MET A 61 -7.88 8.21 18.67
C MET A 61 -8.22 6.90 17.95
N ALA A 62 -9.50 6.53 17.87
CA ALA A 62 -9.95 5.39 17.07
C ALA A 62 -9.59 5.56 15.58
N CYS A 63 -9.86 6.73 14.99
CA CYS A 63 -9.43 7.03 13.61
C CYS A 63 -7.91 6.89 13.43
N LYS A 64 -7.11 7.44 14.36
CA LYS A 64 -5.65 7.31 14.29
C LYS A 64 -5.20 5.85 14.34
N ASN A 65 -5.78 5.06 15.24
CA ASN A 65 -5.47 3.65 15.37
C ASN A 65 -5.83 2.88 14.08
N GLU A 66 -6.94 3.19 13.44
CA GLU A 66 -7.31 2.63 12.13
C GLU A 66 -6.26 2.97 11.06
N VAL A 67 -5.85 4.24 10.96
CA VAL A 67 -4.80 4.67 10.02
C VAL A 67 -3.48 3.94 10.27
N ARG A 68 -3.10 3.74 11.53
CA ARG A 68 -1.89 3.01 11.90
C ARG A 68 -1.98 1.52 11.55
N ARG A 69 -3.14 0.89 11.76
CA ARG A 69 -3.39 -0.50 11.30
C ARG A 69 -3.31 -0.60 9.78
N GLU A 70 -3.87 0.37 9.05
CA GLU A 70 -3.74 0.39 7.57
C GLU A 70 -2.27 0.49 7.14
N LEU A 71 -1.48 1.34 7.79
CA LEU A 71 -0.05 1.46 7.52
C LEU A 71 0.71 0.16 7.80
N ALA A 72 0.44 -0.49 8.94
CA ALA A 72 1.03 -1.79 9.28
C ALA A 72 0.69 -2.85 8.23
N ALA A 73 -0.58 -2.93 7.84
CA ALA A 73 -1.05 -3.89 6.84
C ALA A 73 -0.36 -3.67 5.48
N ARG A 74 -0.23 -2.40 5.05
CA ARG A 74 0.48 -2.07 3.82
C ARG A 74 1.97 -2.39 3.90
N LYS A 75 2.60 -2.27 5.07
CA LYS A 75 4.01 -2.67 5.29
C LYS A 75 4.17 -4.18 5.12
N ILE A 76 3.32 -4.96 5.77
CA ILE A 76 3.31 -6.43 5.65
C ILE A 76 3.09 -6.87 4.20
N MET A 77 2.15 -6.23 3.48
CA MET A 77 1.92 -6.53 2.07
C MET A 77 3.17 -6.32 1.20
N ARG A 78 3.92 -5.23 1.44
CA ARG A 78 5.16 -4.96 0.71
C ARG A 78 6.22 -6.01 1.04
N GLU A 79 6.41 -6.31 2.32
CA GLU A 79 7.37 -7.31 2.78
C GLU A 79 7.07 -8.71 2.20
N GLN A 80 5.79 -9.11 2.18
CA GLN A 80 5.38 -10.39 1.57
C GLN A 80 5.64 -10.43 0.06
N LYS A 81 5.36 -9.32 -0.64
CA LYS A 81 5.61 -9.22 -2.07
C LYS A 81 7.12 -9.30 -2.38
N ASP A 82 7.93 -8.56 -1.65
CA ASP A 82 9.39 -8.55 -1.82
C ASP A 82 9.98 -9.94 -1.54
N THR A 83 9.44 -10.64 -0.52
CA THR A 83 9.84 -12.02 -0.19
C THR A 83 9.48 -13.01 -1.32
N LEU A 84 8.28 -12.88 -1.90
CA LEU A 84 7.84 -13.71 -3.00
C LEU A 84 8.71 -13.49 -4.25
N GLU A 85 9.00 -12.23 -4.59
CA GLU A 85 9.85 -11.88 -5.74
C GLU A 85 11.26 -12.47 -5.58
N GLN A 86 11.86 -12.34 -4.39
CA GLN A 86 13.19 -12.92 -4.11
C GLN A 86 13.21 -14.45 -4.22
N ASN A 87 12.18 -15.14 -3.76
CA ASN A 87 12.11 -16.60 -3.84
C ASN A 87 11.99 -17.06 -5.30
N ASN A 88 11.16 -16.39 -6.10
CA ASN A 88 11.01 -16.69 -7.53
C ASN A 88 12.32 -16.46 -8.30
N THR A 89 13.07 -15.39 -8.00
CA THR A 89 14.38 -15.14 -8.62
C THR A 89 15.39 -16.24 -8.26
N LYS A 90 15.41 -16.70 -7.01
CA LYS A 90 16.29 -17.80 -6.57
C LYS A 90 15.94 -19.11 -7.27
N GLU A 91 14.66 -19.44 -7.39
CA GLU A 91 14.22 -20.65 -8.09
C GLU A 91 14.62 -20.66 -9.56
N GLN A 92 14.40 -19.54 -10.27
CA GLN A 92 14.86 -19.36 -11.66
C GLN A 92 16.39 -19.49 -11.79
N SER A 93 17.16 -18.93 -10.85
CA SER A 93 18.61 -19.07 -10.86
C SER A 93 19.07 -20.52 -10.63
N ASN A 94 18.38 -21.27 -9.77
CA ASN A 94 18.71 -22.67 -9.49
C ASN A 94 18.34 -23.59 -10.65
N GLU A 95 17.27 -23.29 -11.39
CA GLU A 95 16.87 -24.03 -12.59
C GLU A 95 17.81 -23.75 -13.77
N ALA A 96 18.26 -22.50 -13.93
CA ALA A 96 19.25 -22.13 -14.95
C ALA A 96 20.65 -22.76 -14.73
N ILE A 97 20.99 -23.17 -13.51
CA ILE A 97 22.25 -23.86 -13.18
C ILE A 97 22.16 -25.38 -13.45
N LYS A 98 20.94 -25.95 -13.49
CA LYS A 98 20.71 -27.38 -13.66
C LYS A 98 20.59 -27.84 -15.13
N ASN A 99 20.41 -26.90 -16.06
CA ASN A 99 20.35 -27.15 -17.51
C ASN A 99 21.65 -26.71 -18.19
#